data_AF-A0A133V7C2-F1
#
_entry.id   AF-A0A133V7C2-F1
#
_cell.length_a   1.000
_cell.length_b   1.000
_cell.length_c   1.000
_cell.angle_alpha   90.00
_cell.angle_beta   90.00
_cell.angle_gamma   90.00
#
_symmetry.space_group_name_H-M   'P 1'
#
loop_
_entity.id
_entity.type
_entity.pdbx_description
1 polymer ?
#
loop_
_entity_poly.entity_id
_entity_poly.type
_entity_poly.pdbx_seq_one_letter_code
_entity_poly.pdbx_strand_id
1 'polypeptide(L)'
;MKRVRVEDSIGKPLAHDVIQYGPEVKRVLFKRGHLISSEDLDKLKNAGNYYVYISEEENDRCIHEEEAALRIARASAGENISITEPSKGRVRLLSETPGLLKVKPDIVGQVNLEDGFVFATRLNNSGVRKSQEVASTKIVPLVIEEEKLEQVEKILEDNKPVIEVIPPKIEKIGVIIAGKEVYEERIEDAFKPVLEEKLKPYGLTITKSIILPDDEEKIKEKIIEYKNGGLELILVTGGMAVDAGDVTANAIRGTGARVIPRGTPIFPGNMAMVAYLEDVPVLGLPACVIPDPQTSFDFLLPRVLAKEEITNEDIAELGHGGLL
;
A
#
# COMPACT_ATOMS: atom_id res chain seq x y z
N MET A 1 3.40 -35.24 11.37
CA MET A 1 2.60 -34.78 12.53
C MET A 1 1.46 -35.74 12.78
N LYS A 2 1.06 -35.92 14.05
CA LYS A 2 -0.05 -36.81 14.41
C LYS A 2 -1.05 -36.10 15.31
N ARG A 3 -2.33 -36.24 15.01
CA ARG A 3 -3.42 -35.81 15.89
C ARG A 3 -3.59 -36.84 17.00
N VAL A 4 -3.48 -36.42 18.25
CA VAL A 4 -3.70 -37.26 19.44
C VAL A 4 -4.70 -36.58 20.37
N ARG A 5 -5.33 -37.37 21.24
CA ARG A 5 -6.10 -36.79 22.35
C ARG A 5 -5.15 -36.11 23.32
N VAL A 6 -5.61 -35.06 23.99
CA VAL A 6 -4.81 -34.29 24.94
C VAL A 6 -4.28 -35.17 26.07
N GLU A 7 -5.05 -36.15 26.54
CA GLU A 7 -4.63 -37.10 27.57
C GLU A 7 -3.45 -37.98 27.11
N ASP A 8 -3.34 -38.27 25.81
CA ASP A 8 -2.31 -39.12 25.21
C ASP A 8 -1.08 -38.33 24.73
N SER A 9 -1.04 -37.02 25.00
CA SER A 9 0.00 -36.12 24.50
C SER A 9 1.09 -35.76 25.51
N ILE A 10 1.00 -36.24 26.76
CA ILE A 10 2.01 -35.98 27.80
C ILE A 10 3.40 -36.41 27.32
N GLY A 11 4.40 -35.55 27.53
CA GLY A 11 5.80 -35.79 27.17
C GLY A 11 6.11 -35.61 25.67
N LYS A 12 5.12 -35.22 24.87
CA LYS A 12 5.29 -35.01 23.43
C LYS A 12 5.34 -33.51 23.10
N PRO A 13 6.17 -33.10 22.14
CA PRO A 13 6.26 -31.69 21.73
C PRO A 13 5.04 -31.28 20.89
N LEU A 14 4.47 -30.12 21.19
CA LEU A 14 3.42 -29.51 20.37
C LEU A 14 3.95 -29.19 18.96
N ALA A 15 3.15 -29.53 17.95
CA ALA A 15 3.51 -29.33 16.56
C ALA A 15 3.38 -27.87 16.10
N HIS A 16 2.57 -27.06 16.80
CA HIS A 16 2.30 -25.66 16.47
C HIS A 16 1.93 -24.87 17.73
N ASP A 17 1.85 -23.53 17.61
CA ASP A 17 1.34 -22.67 18.67
C ASP A 17 -0.14 -22.98 18.98
N VAL A 18 -0.46 -23.21 20.24
CA VAL A 18 -1.84 -23.35 20.71
C VAL A 18 -2.35 -21.97 21.11
N ILE A 19 -3.36 -21.47 20.41
CA ILE A 19 -3.96 -20.16 20.69
C ILE A 19 -5.18 -20.33 21.58
N GLN A 20 -5.22 -19.58 22.68
CA GLN A 20 -6.42 -19.46 23.50
C GLN A 20 -7.28 -18.31 22.98
N TYR A 21 -8.53 -18.62 22.68
CA TYR A 21 -9.58 -17.66 22.34
C TYR A 21 -10.60 -17.57 23.49
N GLY A 22 -11.04 -16.36 23.80
CA GLY A 22 -12.12 -16.08 24.76
C GLY A 22 -12.59 -14.62 24.63
N PRO A 23 -13.62 -14.20 25.38
CA PRO A 23 -14.01 -12.79 25.44
C PRO A 23 -12.79 -11.93 25.81
N GLU A 24 -12.38 -11.03 24.92
CA GLU A 24 -11.20 -10.16 25.05
C GLU A 24 -9.84 -10.87 25.16
N VAL A 25 -9.78 -12.20 24.97
CA VAL A 25 -8.56 -12.99 25.09
C VAL A 25 -8.16 -13.58 23.73
N LYS A 26 -7.02 -13.16 23.21
CA LYS A 26 -6.32 -13.78 22.08
C LYS A 26 -4.82 -13.86 22.35
N ARG A 27 -4.37 -14.96 22.98
CA ARG A 27 -2.95 -15.14 23.34
C ARG A 27 -2.42 -16.51 22.94
N VAL A 28 -1.11 -16.59 22.72
CA VAL A 28 -0.41 -17.87 22.59
C VAL A 28 -0.40 -18.51 23.98
N LEU A 29 -1.11 -19.63 24.14
CA LEU A 29 -1.18 -20.39 25.39
C LEU A 29 0.08 -21.24 25.56
N PHE A 30 0.48 -21.93 24.49
CA PHE A 30 1.71 -22.70 24.41
C PHE A 30 2.36 -22.46 23.05
N LYS A 31 3.69 -22.35 23.05
CA LYS A 31 4.47 -22.25 21.82
C LYS A 31 4.69 -23.63 21.20
N ARG A 32 4.92 -23.66 19.88
CA ARG A 32 5.49 -24.83 19.18
C ARG A 32 6.71 -25.37 19.92
N GLY A 33 6.83 -26.69 19.98
CA GLY A 33 7.92 -27.39 20.66
C GLY A 33 7.75 -27.52 22.19
N HIS A 34 6.73 -26.89 22.79
CA HIS A 34 6.42 -27.08 24.20
C HIS A 34 6.15 -28.56 24.51
N LEU A 35 6.91 -29.11 25.45
CA LEU A 35 6.71 -30.47 25.96
C LEU A 35 5.50 -30.48 26.90
N ILE A 36 4.45 -31.18 26.50
CA ILE A 36 3.18 -31.17 27.22
C ILE A 36 3.34 -31.87 28.57
N SER A 37 3.07 -31.16 29.66
CA SER A 37 3.05 -31.70 31.02
C SER A 37 1.63 -32.12 31.44
N SER A 38 1.51 -32.84 32.56
CA SER A 38 0.20 -33.19 33.13
C SER A 38 -0.63 -31.97 33.55
N GLU A 39 0.02 -30.89 33.97
CA GLU A 39 -0.64 -29.63 34.37
C GLU A 39 -1.20 -28.84 33.17
N ASP A 40 -0.71 -29.12 31.97
CA ASP A 40 -1.14 -28.42 30.76
C ASP A 40 -2.45 -28.96 30.20
N LEU A 41 -2.86 -30.18 30.58
CA LEU A 41 -4.07 -30.83 30.08
C LEU A 41 -5.32 -29.99 30.36
N ASP A 42 -5.46 -29.50 31.60
CA ASP A 42 -6.60 -28.66 31.98
C ASP A 42 -6.56 -27.32 31.25
N LYS A 43 -5.37 -26.73 31.07
CA LYS A 43 -5.22 -25.48 30.31
C LYS A 43 -5.61 -25.66 28.84
N LEU A 44 -5.22 -26.76 28.22
CA LEU A 44 -5.57 -27.11 26.83
C LEU A 44 -7.09 -27.29 26.69
N LYS A 45 -7.72 -28.05 27.60
CA LYS A 45 -9.18 -28.28 27.61
C LYS A 45 -9.96 -26.99 27.88
N ASN A 46 -9.50 -26.16 28.82
CA ASN A 46 -10.09 -24.85 29.10
C ASN A 46 -9.99 -23.89 27.90
N ALA A 47 -9.01 -24.10 27.02
CA ALA A 47 -8.90 -23.40 25.74
C ALA A 47 -9.69 -24.07 24.60
N GLY A 48 -10.49 -25.09 24.89
CA GLY A 48 -11.33 -25.82 23.93
C GLY A 48 -10.59 -26.90 23.13
N ASN A 49 -9.32 -27.17 23.43
CA ASN A 49 -8.52 -28.16 22.71
C ASN A 49 -8.62 -29.52 23.40
N TYR A 50 -9.32 -30.46 22.77
CA TYR A 50 -9.40 -31.87 23.21
C TYR A 50 -8.50 -32.79 22.39
N TYR A 51 -8.00 -32.30 21.26
CA TYR A 51 -7.01 -32.94 20.41
C TYR A 51 -5.91 -31.94 20.11
N VAL A 52 -4.68 -32.42 20.07
CA VAL A 52 -3.51 -31.63 19.70
C VAL A 52 -2.72 -32.35 18.62
N TYR A 53 -2.02 -31.58 17.79
CA TYR A 53 -1.03 -32.12 16.89
C TYR A 53 0.33 -32.17 17.59
N ILE A 54 0.95 -33.34 17.58
CA ILE A 54 2.31 -33.56 18.08
C ILE A 54 3.27 -33.72 16.90
N SER A 55 4.52 -33.29 17.10
CA SER A 55 5.60 -33.63 16.18
C SER A 55 5.98 -35.10 16.39
N GLU A 56 5.90 -35.90 15.32
CA GLU A 56 6.58 -37.20 15.24
C GLU A 56 7.88 -36.98 14.46
N GLU A 57 8.81 -37.95 14.49
CA GLU A 57 10.10 -37.88 13.77
C GLU A 57 9.93 -37.40 12.31
N GLU A 58 10.93 -36.66 11.83
CA GLU A 58 10.94 -35.91 10.58
C GLU A 58 10.45 -36.75 9.40
N ASN A 59 9.28 -36.37 8.87
CA ASN A 59 8.89 -36.81 7.54
C ASN A 59 9.43 -35.74 6.59
N ASP A 60 10.64 -35.97 6.04
CA ASP A 60 11.45 -35.02 5.25
C ASP A 60 10.74 -34.40 4.04
N ARG A 61 9.53 -34.86 3.69
CA ARG A 61 8.77 -34.40 2.52
C ARG A 61 7.75 -33.30 2.82
N CYS A 62 7.54 -32.97 4.10
CA CYS A 62 6.52 -31.99 4.50
C CYS A 62 7.16 -30.80 5.22
N ILE A 63 6.83 -29.60 4.77
CA ILE A 63 7.32 -28.34 5.33
C ILE A 63 6.31 -27.74 6.29
N HIS A 64 6.82 -27.27 7.42
CA HIS A 64 6.04 -26.60 8.46
C HIS A 64 5.49 -25.24 8.00
N GLU A 65 4.31 -24.85 8.47
CA GLU A 65 3.63 -23.61 8.06
C GLU A 65 4.49 -22.34 8.16
N GLU A 66 5.31 -22.23 9.20
CA GLU A 66 6.20 -21.09 9.41
C GLU A 66 7.33 -21.02 8.39
N GLU A 67 7.91 -22.17 8.02
CA GLU A 67 8.97 -22.24 7.01
C GLU A 67 8.39 -21.99 5.62
N ALA A 68 7.24 -22.59 5.31
CA ALA A 68 6.52 -22.33 4.06
C ALA A 68 6.18 -20.84 3.90
N ALA A 69 5.65 -20.21 4.96
CA ALA A 69 5.32 -18.78 4.92
C ALA A 69 6.57 -17.90 4.69
N LEU A 70 7.72 -18.23 5.32
CA LEU A 70 8.98 -17.51 5.10
C LEU A 70 9.50 -17.64 3.68
N ARG A 71 9.45 -18.85 3.12
CA ARG A 71 9.87 -19.16 1.76
C ARG A 71 9.08 -18.35 0.73
N ILE A 72 7.74 -18.36 0.83
CA ILE A 72 6.85 -17.55 0.00
C ILE A 72 7.17 -16.04 0.15
N ALA A 73 7.35 -15.57 1.38
CA ALA A 73 7.66 -14.16 1.62
C ALA A 73 8.99 -13.75 0.96
N ARG A 74 10.03 -14.57 1.08
CA ARG A 74 11.35 -14.32 0.47
C ARG A 74 11.33 -14.41 -1.05
N ALA A 75 10.58 -15.35 -1.60
CA ALA A 75 10.43 -15.51 -3.05
C ALA A 75 9.72 -14.28 -3.67
N SER A 76 8.72 -13.72 -2.97
CA SER A 76 7.94 -12.57 -3.46
C SER A 76 8.59 -11.18 -3.27
N ALA A 77 9.38 -10.99 -2.21
CA ALA A 77 9.88 -9.68 -1.78
C ALA A 77 10.96 -9.08 -2.71
N GLY A 78 10.76 -7.84 -3.15
CA GLY A 78 11.69 -7.00 -3.87
C GLY A 78 12.41 -5.98 -2.98
N GLU A 79 12.80 -4.86 -3.59
CA GLU A 79 13.46 -3.76 -2.89
C GLU A 79 12.54 -3.08 -1.86
N ASN A 80 13.17 -2.59 -0.78
CA ASN A 80 12.52 -1.84 0.31
C ASN A 80 11.43 -2.63 1.06
N ILE A 81 11.54 -3.95 1.10
CA ILE A 81 10.66 -4.85 1.84
C ILE A 81 11.44 -5.59 2.91
N SER A 82 10.98 -5.47 4.15
CA SER A 82 11.46 -6.27 5.29
C SER A 82 10.49 -7.40 5.60
N ILE A 83 11.02 -8.53 6.06
CA ILE A 83 10.23 -9.73 6.38
C ILE A 83 10.30 -9.96 7.89
N THR A 84 9.15 -10.15 8.53
CA THR A 84 9.11 -10.44 9.97
C THR A 84 9.37 -11.91 10.26
N GLU A 85 9.79 -12.21 11.48
CA GLU A 85 9.73 -13.59 11.99
C GLU A 85 8.30 -14.15 11.94
N PRO A 86 8.14 -15.47 11.74
CA PRO A 86 6.84 -16.12 11.78
C PRO A 86 6.16 -15.92 13.13
N SER A 87 4.84 -15.72 13.10
CA SER A 87 4.01 -15.74 14.29
C SER A 87 2.64 -16.31 13.97
N LYS A 88 2.25 -17.39 14.67
CA LYS A 88 0.97 -18.08 14.45
C LYS A 88 0.83 -18.57 13.00
N GLY A 89 1.92 -19.05 12.41
CA GLY A 89 1.99 -19.53 11.03
C GLY A 89 1.87 -18.45 9.95
N ARG A 90 2.00 -17.16 10.31
CA ARG A 90 1.94 -16.03 9.38
C ARG A 90 3.25 -15.28 9.39
N VAL A 91 3.71 -14.90 8.20
CA VAL A 91 4.83 -13.99 7.98
C VAL A 91 4.30 -12.70 7.37
N ARG A 92 4.81 -11.55 7.83
CA ARG A 92 4.43 -10.22 7.34
C ARG A 92 5.57 -9.62 6.55
N LEU A 93 5.21 -8.90 5.48
CA LEU A 93 6.11 -8.07 4.70
C LEU A 93 5.80 -6.61 5.02
N LEU A 94 6.80 -5.87 5.48
CA LEU A 94 6.68 -4.47 5.90
C LEU A 94 7.52 -3.58 4.99
N SER A 95 6.99 -2.41 4.65
CA SER A 95 7.74 -1.40 3.90
C SER A 95 8.90 -0.85 4.74
N GLU A 96 10.11 -0.78 4.19
CA GLU A 96 11.27 -0.20 4.87
C GLU A 96 11.32 1.33 4.77
N THR A 97 10.61 1.88 3.78
CA THR A 97 10.59 3.30 3.40
C THR A 97 9.16 3.74 3.08
N PRO A 98 8.80 5.03 3.19
CA PRO A 98 7.57 5.50 2.55
C PRO A 98 7.72 5.48 1.02
N GLY A 99 6.61 5.33 0.29
CA GLY A 99 6.66 5.33 -1.17
C GLY A 99 5.44 4.71 -1.84
N LEU A 100 5.62 4.37 -3.12
CA LEU A 100 4.64 3.68 -3.93
C LEU A 100 4.83 2.17 -3.81
N LEU A 101 3.79 1.46 -3.37
CA LEU A 101 3.75 0.01 -3.41
C LEU A 101 3.42 -0.47 -4.83
N LYS A 102 4.30 -1.32 -5.39
CA LYS A 102 4.03 -2.09 -6.60
C LYS A 102 3.78 -3.54 -6.23
N VAL A 103 2.71 -4.10 -6.78
CA VAL A 103 2.31 -5.50 -6.63
C VAL A 103 1.96 -6.04 -8.01
N LYS A 104 2.31 -7.29 -8.30
CA LYS A 104 1.80 -8.05 -9.46
C LYS A 104 0.55 -8.84 -9.07
N PRO A 105 -0.68 -8.31 -9.28
CA PRO A 105 -1.89 -8.89 -8.69
C PRO A 105 -2.26 -10.23 -9.33
N ASP A 106 -1.91 -10.42 -10.60
CA ASP A 106 -2.05 -11.67 -11.35
C ASP A 106 -1.20 -12.79 -10.73
N ILE A 107 0.05 -12.49 -10.34
CA ILE A 107 0.95 -13.45 -9.68
C ILE A 107 0.46 -13.77 -8.27
N VAL A 108 0.00 -12.77 -7.51
CA VAL A 108 -0.65 -12.98 -6.21
C VAL A 108 -1.88 -13.88 -6.37
N GLY A 109 -2.67 -13.67 -7.42
CA GLY A 109 -3.82 -14.51 -7.77
C GLY A 109 -3.41 -15.96 -8.05
N GLN A 110 -2.36 -16.19 -8.84
CA GLN A 110 -1.85 -17.54 -9.14
C GLN A 110 -1.46 -18.31 -7.87
N VAL A 111 -0.77 -17.66 -6.92
CA VAL A 111 -0.42 -18.31 -5.65
C VAL A 111 -1.66 -18.70 -4.85
N ASN A 112 -2.69 -17.84 -4.82
CA ASN A 112 -3.93 -18.14 -4.09
C ASN A 112 -4.86 -19.14 -4.81
N LEU A 113 -4.58 -19.50 -6.07
CA LEU A 113 -5.27 -20.60 -6.75
C LEU A 113 -4.73 -21.97 -6.31
N GLU A 114 -3.49 -22.02 -5.79
CA GLU A 114 -2.92 -23.23 -5.22
C GLU A 114 -3.55 -23.55 -3.86
N ASP A 115 -4.07 -24.76 -3.72
CA ASP A 115 -4.78 -25.18 -2.51
C ASP A 115 -3.86 -25.15 -1.28
N GLY A 116 -4.37 -24.58 -0.18
CA GLY A 116 -3.66 -24.47 1.07
C GLY A 116 -2.74 -23.25 1.18
N PHE A 117 -2.63 -22.38 0.19
CA PHE A 117 -1.84 -21.14 0.25
C PHE A 117 -2.71 -19.91 0.51
N VAL A 118 -2.16 -18.95 1.26
CA VAL A 118 -2.76 -17.64 1.51
C VAL A 118 -1.69 -16.58 1.35
N PHE A 119 -1.82 -15.76 0.31
CA PHE A 119 -0.94 -14.63 0.05
C PHE A 119 -1.77 -13.37 -0.20
N ALA A 120 -1.80 -12.47 0.78
CA ALA A 120 -2.60 -11.26 0.72
C ALA A 120 -1.70 -10.02 0.68
N THR A 121 -2.06 -9.03 -0.15
CA THR A 121 -1.33 -7.77 -0.29
C THR A 121 -2.26 -6.58 -0.09
N ARG A 122 -1.69 -5.41 0.16
CA ARG A 122 -2.39 -4.15 -0.13
C ARG A 122 -2.58 -4.01 -1.65
N LEU A 123 -3.46 -3.09 -2.04
CA LEU A 123 -3.71 -2.80 -3.45
C LEU A 123 -2.41 -2.34 -4.14
N ASN A 124 -2.23 -2.78 -5.39
CA ASN A 124 -1.20 -2.24 -6.27
C ASN A 124 -1.38 -0.72 -6.42
N ASN A 125 -0.28 -0.01 -6.69
CA ASN A 125 -0.26 1.44 -6.86
C ASN A 125 -0.74 2.24 -5.64
N SER A 126 -0.62 1.69 -4.42
CA SER A 126 -1.01 2.41 -3.20
C SER A 126 0.18 3.09 -2.53
N GLY A 127 -0.07 4.24 -1.90
CA GLY A 127 0.90 4.90 -1.04
C GLY A 127 1.08 4.16 0.28
N VAL A 128 2.34 3.97 0.70
CA VAL A 128 2.68 3.30 1.96
C VAL A 128 3.67 4.11 2.78
N ARG A 129 3.63 3.89 4.11
CA ARG A 129 4.53 4.49 5.10
C ARG A 129 5.60 3.48 5.51
N LYS A 130 6.71 3.98 6.06
CA LYS A 130 7.71 3.12 6.71
C LYS A 130 7.06 2.26 7.80
N SER A 131 7.48 1.00 7.86
CA SER A 131 6.98 -0.06 8.73
C SER A 131 5.51 -0.43 8.55
N GLN A 132 4.84 0.08 7.51
CA GLN A 132 3.48 -0.34 7.18
C GLN A 132 3.50 -1.76 6.62
N GLU A 133 2.58 -2.59 7.06
CA GLU A 133 2.40 -3.92 6.49
C GLU A 133 1.81 -3.82 5.08
N VAL A 134 2.53 -4.38 4.10
CA VAL A 134 2.14 -4.35 2.69
C VAL A 134 1.69 -5.70 2.17
N ALA A 135 2.12 -6.80 2.80
CA ALA A 135 1.62 -8.13 2.50
C ALA A 135 1.79 -9.11 3.67
N SER A 136 1.12 -10.25 3.57
CA SER A 136 1.21 -11.37 4.50
C SER A 136 1.09 -12.70 3.77
N THR A 137 1.90 -13.67 4.19
CA THR A 137 1.91 -15.05 3.70
C THR A 137 1.58 -16.02 4.84
N LYS A 138 0.85 -17.08 4.50
CA LYS A 138 0.54 -18.22 5.39
C LYS A 138 0.13 -19.41 4.52
N ILE A 139 0.31 -20.63 5.02
CA ILE A 139 -0.43 -21.80 4.53
C ILE A 139 -1.57 -22.16 5.49
N VAL A 140 -2.68 -22.66 4.96
CA VAL A 140 -3.85 -23.10 5.75
C VAL A 140 -3.55 -24.36 6.59
N PRO A 141 -2.96 -25.43 6.04
CA PRO A 141 -2.58 -26.59 6.84
C PRO A 141 -1.33 -26.31 7.68
N LEU A 142 -1.09 -27.12 8.71
CA LEU A 142 0.10 -27.01 9.55
C LEU A 142 1.39 -27.43 8.82
N VAL A 143 1.24 -28.24 7.78
CA VAL A 143 2.32 -28.67 6.89
C VAL A 143 1.84 -28.72 5.44
N ILE A 144 2.77 -28.53 4.50
CA ILE A 144 2.54 -28.67 3.06
C ILE A 144 3.62 -29.59 2.45
N GLU A 145 3.32 -30.26 1.35
CA GLU A 145 4.29 -31.07 0.60
C GLU A 145 5.36 -30.16 -0.03
N GLU A 146 6.64 -30.55 0.04
CA GLU A 146 7.78 -29.79 -0.53
C GLU A 146 7.54 -29.42 -2.00
N GLU A 147 7.14 -30.39 -2.82
CA GLU A 147 6.91 -30.21 -4.26
C GLU A 147 5.85 -29.13 -4.56
N LYS A 148 4.82 -29.01 -3.72
CA LYS A 148 3.79 -27.96 -3.87
C LYS A 148 4.33 -26.59 -3.50
N LEU A 149 5.16 -26.50 -2.47
CA LEU A 149 5.80 -25.25 -2.07
C LEU A 149 6.80 -24.78 -3.14
N GLU A 150 7.62 -25.69 -3.67
CA GLU A 150 8.57 -25.39 -4.75
C GLU A 150 7.87 -24.85 -6.01
N GLN A 151 6.67 -25.35 -6.34
CA GLN A 151 5.87 -24.83 -7.46
C GLN A 151 5.46 -23.37 -7.22
N VAL A 152 4.95 -23.05 -6.03
CA VAL A 152 4.58 -21.68 -5.65
C VAL A 152 5.79 -20.75 -5.61
N GLU A 153 6.91 -21.21 -5.05
CA GLU A 153 8.16 -20.45 -5.05
C GLU A 153 8.63 -20.15 -6.45
N LYS A 154 8.60 -21.13 -7.35
CA LYS A 154 8.98 -20.93 -8.74
C LYS A 154 8.12 -19.86 -9.43
N ILE A 155 6.80 -19.88 -9.23
CA ILE A 155 5.90 -18.83 -9.75
C ILE A 155 6.35 -17.45 -9.27
N LEU A 156 6.71 -17.32 -7.99
CA LEU A 156 7.14 -16.06 -7.39
C LEU A 156 8.54 -15.63 -7.87
N GLU A 157 9.49 -16.55 -7.94
CA GLU A 157 10.88 -16.30 -8.35
C GLU A 157 10.99 -15.93 -9.83
N ASP A 158 10.28 -16.66 -10.71
CA ASP A 158 10.22 -16.36 -12.14
C ASP A 158 9.62 -14.97 -12.41
N ASN A 159 8.88 -14.42 -11.44
CA ASN A 159 8.22 -13.12 -11.52
C ASN A 159 8.76 -12.10 -10.50
N LYS A 160 9.96 -12.29 -9.95
CA LYS A 160 10.50 -11.39 -8.95
C LYS A 160 10.92 -10.02 -9.56
N PRO A 161 10.71 -8.88 -8.86
CA PRO A 161 9.93 -8.74 -7.64
C PRO A 161 8.43 -8.86 -7.90
N VAL A 162 7.72 -9.53 -6.99
CA VAL A 162 6.24 -9.57 -7.00
C VAL A 162 5.69 -8.40 -6.18
N ILE A 163 6.43 -8.00 -5.14
CA ILE A 163 6.11 -6.86 -4.27
C ILE A 163 7.37 -6.04 -4.08
N GLU A 164 7.29 -4.74 -4.32
CA GLU A 164 8.36 -3.78 -4.02
C GLU A 164 7.79 -2.43 -3.62
N VAL A 165 8.60 -1.60 -2.95
CA VAL A 165 8.23 -0.22 -2.67
C VAL A 165 9.22 0.71 -3.33
N ILE A 166 8.72 1.64 -4.14
CA ILE A 166 9.52 2.66 -4.82
C ILE A 166 9.46 3.94 -3.98
N PRO A 167 10.59 4.38 -3.39
CA PRO A 167 10.64 5.64 -2.65
C PRO A 167 10.32 6.85 -3.54
N PRO A 168 9.89 7.99 -2.97
CA PRO A 168 9.80 9.24 -3.70
C PRO A 168 11.13 9.60 -4.38
N LYS A 169 11.06 9.99 -5.66
CA LYS A 169 12.16 10.48 -6.49
C LYS A 169 12.03 11.99 -6.81
N ILE A 170 11.02 12.63 -6.23
CA ILE A 170 10.73 14.06 -6.34
C ILE A 170 11.03 14.72 -4.99
N GLU A 171 11.80 15.80 -5.02
CA GLU A 171 12.16 16.58 -3.83
C GLU A 171 11.61 18.02 -3.91
N LYS A 172 11.53 18.58 -5.12
CA LYS A 172 11.19 20.00 -5.31
C LYS A 172 9.75 20.20 -5.76
N ILE A 173 8.88 20.61 -4.85
CA ILE A 173 7.43 20.74 -5.08
C ILE A 173 7.01 22.21 -5.07
N GLY A 174 6.31 22.64 -6.12
CA GLY A 174 5.66 23.94 -6.22
C GLY A 174 4.15 23.83 -6.01
N VAL A 175 3.57 24.79 -5.31
CA VAL A 175 2.12 24.89 -5.12
C VAL A 175 1.63 26.26 -5.57
N ILE A 176 0.62 26.27 -6.42
CA ILE A 176 -0.09 27.46 -6.88
C ILE A 176 -1.52 27.36 -6.37
N ILE A 177 -1.92 28.26 -5.49
CA ILE A 177 -3.29 28.36 -4.96
C ILE A 177 -4.00 29.44 -5.78
N ALA A 178 -4.87 29.03 -6.69
CA ALA A 178 -5.73 29.94 -7.45
C ALA A 178 -7.00 30.24 -6.65
N GLY A 179 -7.41 31.50 -6.59
CA GLY A 179 -8.68 31.87 -5.97
C GLY A 179 -8.68 33.35 -5.61
N LYS A 180 -9.61 34.10 -6.21
CA LYS A 180 -9.70 35.55 -6.00
C LYS A 180 -9.95 35.92 -4.55
N GLU A 181 -10.78 35.16 -3.84
CA GLU A 181 -11.11 35.37 -2.44
C GLU A 181 -9.92 35.17 -1.49
N VAL A 182 -9.05 34.20 -1.79
CA VAL A 182 -7.81 33.97 -1.03
C VAL A 182 -6.78 35.04 -1.38
N TYR A 183 -6.68 35.41 -2.67
CA TYR A 183 -5.77 36.46 -3.15
C TYR A 183 -6.11 37.85 -2.59
N GLU A 184 -7.40 38.19 -2.46
CA GLU A 184 -7.88 39.42 -1.83
C GLU A 184 -7.93 39.34 -0.29
N GLU A 185 -7.38 38.27 0.31
CA GLU A 185 -7.34 38.04 1.77
C GLU A 185 -8.73 38.07 2.44
N ARG A 186 -9.79 37.73 1.69
CA ARG A 186 -11.15 37.62 2.25
C ARG A 186 -11.32 36.36 3.09
N ILE A 187 -10.60 35.31 2.73
CA ILE A 187 -10.51 34.05 3.47
C ILE A 187 -9.04 33.59 3.51
N GLU A 188 -8.72 32.72 4.46
CA GLU A 188 -7.40 32.09 4.57
C GLU A 188 -7.25 30.89 3.62
N ASP A 189 -6.02 30.58 3.22
CA ASP A 189 -5.71 29.39 2.43
C ASP A 189 -5.85 28.10 3.26
N ALA A 190 -6.68 27.19 2.77
CA ALA A 190 -6.86 25.86 3.36
C ALA A 190 -6.14 24.73 2.59
N PHE A 191 -5.63 24.98 1.38
CA PHE A 191 -4.95 23.95 0.59
C PHE A 191 -3.54 23.67 1.09
N LYS A 192 -2.73 24.71 1.34
CA LYS A 192 -1.32 24.50 1.72
C LYS A 192 -1.17 23.61 2.95
N PRO A 193 -1.88 23.83 4.07
CA PRO A 193 -1.75 22.96 5.24
C PRO A 193 -2.12 21.49 4.94
N VAL A 194 -3.18 21.27 4.17
CA VAL A 194 -3.64 19.93 3.80
C VAL A 194 -2.64 19.22 2.87
N LEU A 195 -2.05 19.94 1.92
CA LEU A 195 -1.00 19.39 1.05
C LEU A 195 0.27 19.04 1.83
N GLU A 196 0.67 19.87 2.81
CA GLU A 196 1.78 19.57 3.70
C GLU A 196 1.51 18.28 4.50
N GLU A 197 0.29 18.10 5.01
CA GLU A 197 -0.10 16.87 5.72
C GLU A 197 -0.09 15.63 4.83
N LYS A 198 -0.49 15.74 3.56
CA LYS A 198 -0.47 14.62 2.60
C LYS A 198 0.94 14.28 2.10
N LEU A 199 1.85 15.26 2.05
CA LEU A 199 3.25 15.07 1.65
C LEU A 199 4.15 14.56 2.79
N LYS A 200 3.85 14.95 4.04
CA LYS A 200 4.64 14.60 5.23
C LYS A 200 4.89 13.09 5.42
N PRO A 201 3.93 12.17 5.18
CA PRO A 201 4.18 10.72 5.25
C PRO A 201 5.28 10.22 4.31
N TYR A 202 5.54 10.95 3.23
CA TYR A 202 6.61 10.67 2.26
C TYR A 202 7.93 11.38 2.59
N GLY A 203 7.98 12.13 3.70
CA GLY A 203 9.15 12.92 4.10
C GLY A 203 9.37 14.18 3.26
N LEU A 204 8.35 14.65 2.54
CA LEU A 204 8.43 15.77 1.60
C LEU A 204 7.83 17.05 2.18
N THR A 205 8.33 18.19 1.69
CA THR A 205 7.85 19.53 2.04
C THR A 205 7.61 20.35 0.77
N ILE A 206 6.77 21.39 0.88
CA ILE A 206 6.53 22.32 -0.21
C ILE A 206 7.75 23.24 -0.35
N THR A 207 8.39 23.24 -1.51
CA THR A 207 9.57 24.08 -1.80
C THR A 207 9.17 25.53 -2.05
N LYS A 208 8.10 25.75 -2.81
CA LYS A 208 7.56 27.08 -3.12
C LYS A 208 6.05 27.03 -3.13
N SER A 209 5.42 28.07 -2.60
CA SER A 209 3.97 28.26 -2.66
C SER A 209 3.65 29.71 -3.05
N ILE A 210 2.60 29.92 -3.84
CA ILE A 210 2.08 31.25 -4.15
C ILE A 210 0.56 31.23 -4.29
N ILE A 211 -0.09 32.33 -3.89
CA ILE A 211 -1.51 32.58 -4.11
C ILE A 211 -1.65 33.51 -5.32
N LEU A 212 -2.52 33.17 -6.25
CA LEU A 212 -2.82 33.94 -7.46
C LEU A 212 -4.35 34.14 -7.60
N PRO A 213 -4.81 35.24 -8.23
CA PRO A 213 -6.21 35.36 -8.60
C PRO A 213 -6.57 34.34 -9.70
N ASP A 214 -7.86 34.14 -9.95
CA ASP A 214 -8.40 33.36 -11.08
C ASP A 214 -8.11 34.05 -12.43
N ASP A 215 -6.85 34.03 -12.83
CA ASP A 215 -6.30 34.66 -14.03
C ASP A 215 -5.46 33.62 -14.78
N GLU A 216 -5.95 33.25 -15.97
CA GLU A 216 -5.40 32.16 -16.77
C GLU A 216 -3.91 32.37 -17.12
N GLU A 217 -3.55 33.58 -17.54
CA GLU A 217 -2.18 33.90 -17.97
C GLU A 217 -1.24 33.95 -16.77
N LYS A 218 -1.65 34.51 -15.62
CA LYS A 218 -0.81 34.52 -14.42
C LYS A 218 -0.51 33.10 -13.91
N ILE A 219 -1.51 32.22 -13.89
CA ILE A 219 -1.33 30.84 -13.46
C ILE A 219 -0.38 30.11 -14.43
N LYS A 220 -0.61 30.24 -15.74
CA LYS A 220 0.23 29.65 -16.79
C LYS A 220 1.68 30.13 -16.71
N GLU A 221 1.92 31.43 -16.62
CA GLU A 221 3.26 32.02 -16.48
C GLU A 221 3.96 31.46 -15.23
N LYS A 222 3.23 31.32 -14.12
CA LYS A 222 3.79 30.79 -12.88
C LYS A 222 4.14 29.31 -12.97
N ILE A 223 3.33 28.49 -13.64
CA ILE A 223 3.65 27.08 -13.91
C ILE A 223 4.96 26.98 -14.70
N ILE A 224 5.10 27.77 -15.76
CA ILE A 224 6.31 27.80 -16.60
C ILE A 224 7.53 28.29 -15.80
N GLU A 225 7.37 29.34 -14.98
CA GLU A 225 8.42 29.84 -14.10
C GLU A 225 8.88 28.76 -13.10
N TYR A 226 7.94 28.06 -12.48
CA TYR A 226 8.23 26.99 -11.52
C TYR A 226 8.98 25.83 -12.17
N LYS A 227 8.56 25.40 -13.38
CA LYS A 227 9.26 24.39 -14.17
C LYS A 227 10.68 24.85 -14.52
N ASN A 228 10.84 26.06 -15.05
CA ASN A 228 12.16 26.61 -15.42
C ASN A 228 13.05 26.87 -14.20
N GLY A 229 12.46 27.07 -13.02
CA GLY A 229 13.13 27.17 -11.74
C GLY A 229 13.58 25.83 -11.16
N GLY A 230 13.35 24.71 -11.87
CA GLY A 230 13.78 23.37 -11.49
C GLY A 230 12.90 22.70 -10.44
N LEU A 231 11.62 23.08 -10.33
CA LEU A 231 10.64 22.29 -9.58
C LEU A 231 10.27 21.03 -10.38
N GLU A 232 10.12 19.92 -9.66
CA GLU A 232 9.93 18.58 -10.21
C GLU A 232 8.46 18.12 -10.16
N LEU A 233 7.63 18.81 -9.37
CA LEU A 233 6.17 18.63 -9.32
C LEU A 233 5.52 19.97 -9.06
N ILE A 234 4.47 20.28 -9.83
CA ILE A 234 3.68 21.49 -9.66
C ILE A 234 2.23 21.09 -9.34
N LEU A 235 1.73 21.53 -8.19
CA LEU A 235 0.33 21.36 -7.78
C LEU A 235 -0.39 22.68 -7.99
N VAL A 236 -1.50 22.66 -8.71
CA VAL A 236 -2.35 23.84 -8.95
C VAL A 236 -3.70 23.56 -8.30
N THR A 237 -4.08 24.38 -7.32
CA THR A 237 -5.26 24.17 -6.48
C THR A 237 -6.20 25.36 -6.52
N GLY A 238 -7.37 25.22 -5.91
CA GLY A 238 -8.35 26.31 -5.76
C GLY A 238 -9.19 26.62 -7.01
N GLY A 239 -8.94 25.91 -8.12
CA GLY A 239 -9.89 25.70 -9.21
C GLY A 239 -9.65 24.33 -9.85
N MET A 240 -10.72 23.58 -10.12
CA MET A 240 -10.81 22.43 -11.05
C MET A 240 -12.28 22.10 -11.44
N ALA A 241 -13.26 22.89 -10.99
CA ALA A 241 -14.69 22.69 -11.25
C ALA A 241 -15.04 22.99 -12.72
N VAL A 242 -16.33 22.85 -13.06
CA VAL A 242 -16.89 23.26 -14.37
C VAL A 242 -17.43 24.69 -14.31
N ASP A 243 -17.18 25.40 -13.22
CA ASP A 243 -17.68 26.74 -12.99
C ASP A 243 -17.06 27.75 -13.97
N ALA A 244 -17.85 28.73 -14.41
CA ALA A 244 -17.43 29.69 -15.42
C ALA A 244 -16.24 30.56 -15.01
N GLY A 245 -15.98 30.68 -13.71
CA GLY A 245 -14.82 31.40 -13.17
C GLY A 245 -13.56 30.56 -13.05
N ASP A 246 -13.65 29.25 -13.27
CA ASP A 246 -12.53 28.33 -13.09
C ASP A 246 -11.66 28.27 -14.35
N VAL A 247 -10.51 28.94 -14.27
CA VAL A 247 -9.55 29.03 -15.36
C VAL A 247 -8.38 28.05 -15.20
N THR A 248 -8.32 27.28 -14.11
CA THR A 248 -7.14 26.48 -13.76
C THR A 248 -6.82 25.42 -14.81
N ALA A 249 -7.82 24.66 -15.26
CA ALA A 249 -7.61 23.64 -16.29
C ALA A 249 -7.19 24.25 -17.64
N ASN A 250 -7.66 25.45 -17.97
CA ASN A 250 -7.28 26.15 -19.18
C ASN A 250 -5.86 26.70 -19.06
N ALA A 251 -5.49 27.27 -17.92
CA ALA A 251 -4.14 27.74 -17.64
C ALA A 251 -3.12 26.61 -17.79
N ILE A 252 -3.40 25.43 -17.21
CA ILE A 252 -2.54 24.24 -17.36
C ILE A 252 -2.40 23.87 -18.85
N ARG A 253 -3.50 23.79 -19.62
CA ARG A 253 -3.43 23.53 -21.06
C ARG A 253 -2.64 24.58 -21.83
N GLY A 254 -2.82 25.85 -21.46
CA GLY A 254 -2.18 27.00 -22.08
C GLY A 254 -0.65 26.99 -21.93
N THR A 255 -0.08 26.23 -20.99
CA THR A 255 1.37 26.04 -20.88
C THR A 255 1.96 25.21 -22.03
N GLY A 256 1.13 24.52 -22.81
CA GLY A 256 1.56 23.51 -23.77
C GLY A 256 1.82 22.12 -23.15
N ALA A 257 1.48 21.93 -21.88
CA ALA A 257 1.57 20.64 -21.22
C ALA A 257 0.69 19.58 -21.92
N ARG A 258 1.22 18.37 -22.05
CA ARG A 258 0.45 17.21 -22.50
C ARG A 258 -0.51 16.80 -21.40
N VAL A 259 -1.79 16.93 -21.68
CA VAL A 259 -2.87 16.60 -20.74
C VAL A 259 -3.30 15.16 -20.92
N ILE A 260 -3.30 14.38 -19.84
CA ILE A 260 -4.00 13.10 -19.80
C ILE A 260 -5.51 13.40 -19.73
N PRO A 261 -6.37 12.68 -20.49
CA PRO A 261 -7.79 13.00 -20.59
C PRO A 261 -8.42 13.35 -19.23
N ARG A 262 -9.10 14.50 -19.19
CA ARG A 262 -9.63 15.10 -17.95
C ARG A 262 -10.70 14.19 -17.36
N GLY A 263 -10.58 13.93 -16.07
CA GLY A 263 -11.56 13.16 -15.30
C GLY A 263 -10.92 11.92 -14.69
N THR A 264 -10.83 11.88 -13.37
CA THR A 264 -10.38 10.69 -12.65
C THR A 264 -11.61 9.90 -12.19
N PRO A 265 -11.77 8.61 -12.49
CA PRO A 265 -12.95 7.84 -12.09
C PRO A 265 -12.94 7.45 -10.60
N ILE A 266 -12.65 8.42 -9.72
CA ILE A 266 -12.66 8.30 -8.25
C ILE A 266 -13.60 9.35 -7.66
N PHE A 267 -14.40 8.94 -6.68
CA PHE A 267 -15.26 9.83 -5.89
C PHE A 267 -14.84 9.77 -4.42
N PRO A 268 -14.45 10.90 -3.79
CA PRO A 268 -14.29 12.27 -4.33
C PRO A 268 -12.99 12.51 -5.11
N GLY A 269 -12.96 13.56 -5.93
CA GLY A 269 -11.76 13.97 -6.70
C GLY A 269 -11.84 13.73 -8.20
N ASN A 270 -13.03 13.51 -8.74
CA ASN A 270 -13.21 13.17 -10.15
C ASN A 270 -12.80 14.26 -11.14
N MET A 271 -12.64 15.50 -10.68
CA MET A 271 -12.20 16.63 -11.50
C MET A 271 -10.69 16.84 -11.51
N ALA A 272 -9.92 15.99 -10.83
CA ALA A 272 -8.46 16.07 -10.87
C ALA A 272 -7.93 15.93 -12.30
N MET A 273 -6.82 16.62 -12.55
CA MET A 273 -6.18 16.66 -13.87
C MET A 273 -4.70 16.33 -13.72
N VAL A 274 -4.23 15.42 -14.56
CA VAL A 274 -2.81 15.11 -14.70
C VAL A 274 -2.33 15.67 -16.04
N ALA A 275 -1.27 16.45 -16.00
CA ALA A 275 -0.60 16.96 -17.19
C ALA A 275 0.91 16.89 -17.02
N TYR A 276 1.64 16.89 -18.13
CA TYR A 276 3.09 16.86 -18.16
C TYR A 276 3.60 18.02 -19.02
N LEU A 277 4.30 18.96 -18.40
CA LEU A 277 5.04 20.00 -19.11
C LEU A 277 6.47 19.49 -19.33
N GLU A 278 6.71 18.91 -20.51
CA GLU A 278 7.87 18.04 -20.77
C GLU A 278 7.85 16.83 -19.83
N ASP A 279 8.83 16.68 -18.95
CA ASP A 279 8.94 15.62 -17.94
C ASP A 279 8.38 16.03 -16.57
N VAL A 280 7.97 17.29 -16.39
CA VAL A 280 7.48 17.80 -15.11
C VAL A 280 5.96 17.61 -14.97
N PRO A 281 5.48 16.78 -14.03
CA PRO A 281 4.06 16.64 -13.74
C PRO A 281 3.47 17.94 -13.18
N VAL A 282 2.31 18.30 -13.71
CA VAL A 282 1.45 19.38 -13.26
C VAL A 282 0.09 18.78 -12.90
N LEU A 283 -0.27 18.83 -11.62
CA LEU A 283 -1.52 18.28 -11.11
C LEU A 283 -2.50 19.39 -10.76
N GLY A 284 -3.66 19.39 -11.43
CA GLY A 284 -4.80 20.22 -11.07
C GLY A 284 -5.66 19.52 -10.01
N LEU A 285 -5.81 20.14 -8.84
CA LEU A 285 -6.45 19.53 -7.67
C LEU A 285 -7.81 20.18 -7.34
N PRO A 286 -8.89 19.39 -7.28
CA PRO A 286 -10.21 19.90 -6.88
C PRO A 286 -10.28 20.25 -5.39
N ALA A 287 -11.24 21.11 -5.05
CA ALA A 287 -11.43 21.58 -3.67
C ALA A 287 -11.75 20.49 -2.65
N CYS A 288 -12.27 19.33 -3.10
CA CYS A 288 -12.52 18.17 -2.23
C CYS A 288 -11.24 17.64 -1.55
N VAL A 289 -10.05 18.00 -2.04
CA VAL A 289 -8.78 17.68 -1.36
C VAL A 289 -8.74 18.24 0.07
N ILE A 290 -9.47 19.33 0.36
CA ILE A 290 -9.51 19.95 1.69
C ILE A 290 -10.38 19.15 2.68
N PRO A 291 -11.71 18.95 2.45
CA PRO A 291 -12.57 18.33 3.45
C PRO A 291 -12.50 16.80 3.47
N ASP A 292 -12.15 16.16 2.35
CA ASP A 292 -12.23 14.71 2.23
C ASP A 292 -10.91 14.04 2.65
N PRO A 293 -10.95 13.03 3.54
CA PRO A 293 -9.73 12.39 4.04
C PRO A 293 -8.94 11.69 2.92
N GLN A 294 -9.65 11.16 1.92
CA GLN A 294 -9.07 10.48 0.77
C GLN A 294 -9.78 10.92 -0.51
N THR A 295 -8.99 11.20 -1.55
CA THR A 295 -9.47 11.65 -2.87
C THR A 295 -8.64 10.98 -3.98
N SER A 296 -8.98 11.25 -5.24
CA SER A 296 -8.14 10.87 -6.39
C SER A 296 -6.67 11.28 -6.25
N PHE A 297 -6.38 12.40 -5.59
CA PHE A 297 -5.01 12.87 -5.36
C PHE A 297 -4.19 11.86 -4.55
N ASP A 298 -4.78 11.19 -3.56
CA ASP A 298 -4.09 10.22 -2.70
C ASP A 298 -3.67 8.94 -3.45
N PHE A 299 -4.32 8.64 -4.58
CA PHE A 299 -3.96 7.53 -5.47
C PHE A 299 -2.93 7.95 -6.53
N LEU A 300 -3.02 9.19 -7.03
CA LEU A 300 -2.11 9.71 -8.06
C LEU A 300 -0.75 10.13 -7.48
N LEU A 301 -0.76 10.77 -6.32
CA LEU A 301 0.43 11.34 -5.68
C LEU A 301 1.59 10.34 -5.54
N PRO A 302 1.45 9.16 -4.90
CA PRO A 302 2.57 8.24 -4.74
C PRO A 302 3.19 7.79 -6.07
N ARG A 303 2.38 7.63 -7.11
CA ARG A 303 2.84 7.28 -8.46
C ARG A 303 3.67 8.39 -9.08
N VAL A 304 3.16 9.62 -9.01
CA VAL A 304 3.85 10.81 -9.50
C VAL A 304 5.16 11.04 -8.73
N LEU A 305 5.15 10.88 -7.40
CA LEU A 305 6.35 10.97 -6.56
C LEU A 305 7.41 9.94 -6.94
N ALA A 306 7.01 8.74 -7.37
CA ALA A 306 7.92 7.71 -7.87
C ALA A 306 8.45 7.96 -9.30
N LYS A 307 8.06 9.09 -9.91
CA LYS A 307 8.29 9.43 -11.34
C LYS A 307 7.70 8.38 -12.30
N GLU A 308 6.58 7.77 -11.92
CA GLU A 308 5.78 6.96 -12.84
C GLU A 308 4.97 7.88 -13.76
N GLU A 309 5.07 7.66 -15.06
CA GLU A 309 4.23 8.36 -16.02
C GLU A 309 2.81 7.79 -15.95
N ILE A 310 1.83 8.65 -15.69
CA ILE A 310 0.42 8.29 -15.66
C ILE A 310 -0.14 8.37 -17.06
N THR A 311 -0.62 7.24 -17.56
CA THR A 311 -1.29 7.12 -18.86
C THR A 311 -2.81 7.31 -18.74
N ASN A 312 -3.50 7.32 -19.88
CA ASN A 312 -4.96 7.36 -19.88
C ASN A 312 -5.56 6.04 -19.38
N GLU A 313 -4.92 4.92 -19.71
CA GLU A 313 -5.26 3.57 -19.27
C GLU A 313 -5.16 3.48 -17.74
N ASP A 314 -4.09 4.02 -17.18
CA ASP A 314 -3.89 4.12 -15.73
C ASP A 314 -4.99 4.87 -15.01
N ILE A 315 -5.47 5.98 -15.61
CA ILE A 315 -6.61 6.74 -15.06
C ILE A 315 -7.90 5.90 -15.15
N ALA A 316 -8.14 5.24 -16.28
CA ALA A 316 -9.34 4.45 -16.49
C ALA A 316 -9.46 3.28 -15.49
N GLU A 317 -8.35 2.62 -15.17
CA GLU A 317 -8.29 1.50 -14.22
C GLU A 317 -8.70 1.91 -12.80
N LEU A 318 -8.50 3.17 -12.41
CA LEU A 318 -8.90 3.68 -11.09
C LEU A 318 -10.42 3.62 -10.84
N GLY A 319 -11.23 3.38 -11.88
CA GLY A 319 -12.67 3.22 -11.74
C GLY A 319 -13.06 1.97 -10.96
N HIS A 320 -12.25 0.91 -11.04
CA HIS A 320 -12.49 -0.30 -10.25
C HIS A 320 -12.04 -0.09 -8.80
N GLY A 321 -13.02 0.11 -7.91
CA GLY A 321 -12.75 0.48 -6.51
C GLY A 321 -12.57 1.98 -6.28
N GLY A 322 -12.89 2.82 -7.27
CA GLY A 322 -12.82 4.28 -7.16
C GLY A 322 -13.92 4.94 -6.32
N LEU A 323 -14.84 4.15 -5.74
CA LEU A 323 -15.79 4.64 -4.74
C LEU A 323 -15.19 4.41 -3.35
N LEU A 324 -14.71 5.49 -2.73
CA LEU A 324 -13.94 5.47 -1.47
C LEU A 324 -14.82 5.38 -0.21
#